data_AF-A0A530A5L6-F1
#
_entry.id   AF-A0A530A5L6-F1
#
_cell.length_a   1.000
_cell.length_b   1.000
_cell.length_c   1.000
_cell.angle_alpha   90.00
_cell.angle_beta   90.00
_cell.angle_gamma   90.00
#
_symmetry.space_group_name_H-M   'P 1'
#
loop_
_entity.id
_entity.type
_entity.pdbx_description
1 polymer ?
#
loop_
_entity_poly.entity_id
_entity_poly.type
_entity_poly.pdbx_seq_one_letter_code
_entity_poly.pdbx_strand_id
1 'polypeptide(L)'
;MRVDLYEKLMRAGASRRDVLKGAASMAAIAAASGAGLSALTRPAAADDSLRAKILQIPGVGKGQPTDADFQKVGELCLEATKANVKEGEFAGVELTFMGLNNQNLHNVLFRGFLKPWEAYTGAKISW
;
A
#
# COMPACT_ATOMS: atom_id res chain seq x y z
N MET A 1 -19.44 -2.43 26.87
CA MET A 1 -19.22 -3.33 28.04
C MET A 1 -20.54 -4.01 28.36
N ARG A 2 -20.56 -5.32 28.61
CA ARG A 2 -21.82 -6.00 28.96
C ARG A 2 -22.34 -5.47 30.30
N VAL A 3 -23.67 -5.40 30.45
CA VAL A 3 -24.34 -4.77 31.59
C VAL A 3 -24.01 -5.48 32.90
N ASP A 4 -23.90 -6.80 32.88
CA ASP A 4 -23.55 -7.64 34.03
C ASP A 4 -22.14 -7.35 34.58
N LEU A 5 -21.18 -7.06 33.69
CA LEU A 5 -19.82 -6.64 34.07
C LEU A 5 -19.80 -5.24 34.67
N TYR A 6 -20.58 -4.31 34.09
CA TYR A 6 -20.73 -2.96 34.64
C TYR A 6 -21.31 -3.01 36.06
N GLU A 7 -22.38 -3.77 36.27
CA GLU A 7 -23.01 -3.90 37.58
C GLU A 7 -22.07 -4.54 38.61
N LYS A 8 -21.29 -5.56 38.23
CA LYS A 8 -20.28 -6.16 39.12
C LYS A 8 -19.22 -5.14 39.57
N LEU A 9 -18.74 -4.29 38.65
CA LEU A 9 -17.76 -3.24 38.96
C LEU A 9 -18.35 -2.19 39.90
N MET A 10 -19.59 -1.77 39.66
CA MET A 10 -20.29 -0.82 40.53
C MET A 10 -20.56 -1.41 41.92
N ARG A 11 -20.92 -2.71 42.01
CA ARG A 11 -21.09 -3.42 43.29
C ARG A 11 -19.78 -3.60 44.05
N ALA A 12 -18.65 -3.67 43.34
CA ALA A 12 -17.31 -3.71 43.92
C ALA A 12 -16.78 -2.31 44.37
N GLY A 13 -17.60 -1.26 44.25
CA GLY A 13 -17.26 0.08 44.72
C GLY A 13 -16.57 0.98 43.69
N ALA A 14 -16.47 0.57 42.43
CA ALA A 14 -15.96 1.45 41.37
C ALA A 14 -16.93 2.59 41.06
N SER A 15 -16.42 3.79 40.80
CA SER A 15 -17.24 4.89 40.28
C SER A 15 -17.28 4.87 38.75
N ARG A 16 -18.25 5.58 38.16
CA ARG A 16 -18.31 5.81 36.70
C ARG A 16 -17.00 6.40 36.16
N ARG A 17 -16.31 7.22 36.96
CA ARG A 17 -15.02 7.83 36.60
C ARG A 17 -13.89 6.79 36.59
N ASP A 18 -13.89 5.83 37.51
CA ASP A 18 -12.87 4.79 37.57
C ASP A 18 -12.97 3.83 36.39
N VAL A 19 -14.21 3.52 35.98
CA VAL A 19 -14.48 2.77 34.74
C VAL A 19 -13.96 3.51 33.51
N LEU A 20 -14.22 4.83 33.41
CA LEU A 20 -13.74 5.64 32.28
C LEU A 20 -12.21 5.77 32.26
N LYS A 21 -11.57 5.94 33.42
CA LYS A 21 -10.10 5.96 33.54
C LYS A 21 -9.50 4.63 33.13
N GLY A 22 -10.05 3.51 33.60
CA GLY A 22 -9.61 2.17 33.21
C GLY A 22 -9.74 1.94 31.70
N ALA A 23 -10.86 2.34 31.09
CA ALA A 23 -11.05 2.23 29.65
C ALA A 23 -10.05 3.09 28.85
N ALA A 24 -9.79 4.32 29.31
CA ALA A 24 -8.81 5.20 28.68
C ALA A 24 -7.37 4.63 28.78
N SER A 25 -6.99 4.07 29.93
CA SER A 25 -5.68 3.42 30.11
C SER A 25 -5.53 2.20 29.20
N MET A 26 -6.57 1.37 29.05
CA MET A 26 -6.54 0.22 28.15
C MET A 26 -6.45 0.64 26.68
N ALA A 27 -7.15 1.70 26.28
CA ALA A 27 -7.06 2.24 24.92
C ALA A 27 -5.67 2.82 24.63
N ALA A 28 -5.07 3.52 25.61
CA ALA A 28 -3.70 4.04 25.49
C ALA A 28 -2.66 2.91 25.37
N ILE A 29 -2.81 1.82 26.15
CA ILE A 29 -1.94 0.65 26.05
C ILE A 29 -2.13 -0.04 24.69
N ALA A 30 -3.36 -0.21 24.22
CA ALA A 30 -3.61 -0.77 22.90
C ALA A 30 -2.96 0.08 21.79
N ALA A 31 -3.13 1.40 21.83
CA ALA A 31 -2.53 2.31 20.86
C ALA A 31 -0.99 2.39 20.96
N ALA A 32 -0.42 2.29 22.15
CA ALA A 32 1.03 2.36 22.38
C ALA A 32 1.74 1.00 22.19
N SER A 33 1.00 -0.10 22.27
CA SER A 33 1.54 -1.43 21.97
C SER A 33 1.60 -1.63 20.45
N GLY A 34 2.75 -2.06 19.93
CA GLY A 34 2.89 -2.41 18.51
C GLY A 34 1.85 -3.45 18.05
N ALA A 35 1.32 -4.26 18.96
CA ALA A 35 0.24 -5.21 18.72
C ALA A 35 -1.12 -4.56 18.45
N GLY A 36 -1.51 -3.51 19.18
CA GLY A 36 -2.78 -2.81 18.93
C GLY A 36 -2.73 -1.90 17.70
N LEU A 37 -1.56 -1.33 17.39
CA LEU A 37 -1.36 -0.66 16.10
C LEU A 37 -1.35 -1.68 14.94
N SER A 38 -0.71 -2.84 15.10
CA SER A 38 -0.73 -3.95 14.12
C SER A 38 -2.10 -4.62 13.95
N ALA A 39 -3.02 -4.48 14.91
CA ALA A 39 -4.40 -4.93 14.75
C ALA A 39 -5.25 -3.94 13.93
N LEU A 40 -4.83 -2.66 13.88
CA LEU A 40 -5.46 -1.59 13.10
C LEU A 40 -4.78 -1.37 11.75
N THR A 41 -3.52 -1.79 11.61
CA THR A 41 -2.79 -1.78 10.35
C THR A 41 -2.73 -3.21 9.80
N ARG A 42 -3.44 -3.45 8.70
CA ARG A 42 -3.14 -4.65 7.91
C ARG A 42 -1.77 -4.44 7.27
N PRO A 43 -0.78 -5.31 7.50
CA PRO A 43 0.43 -5.27 6.70
C PRO A 43 0.01 -5.36 5.24
N ALA A 44 0.39 -4.36 4.43
CA ALA A 44 0.32 -4.45 2.99
C ALA A 44 1.44 -5.40 2.54
N ALA A 45 1.25 -6.70 2.79
CA ALA A 45 2.10 -7.72 2.22
C ALA A 45 1.80 -7.76 0.73
N ALA A 46 2.78 -7.41 -0.09
CA ALA A 46 2.74 -7.77 -1.49
C ALA A 46 2.57 -9.30 -1.58
N ASP A 47 1.79 -9.78 -2.53
CA ASP A 47 1.65 -11.21 -2.78
C ASP A 47 3.04 -11.84 -2.93
N ASP A 48 3.40 -12.78 -2.06
CA ASP A 48 4.73 -13.41 -2.05
C ASP A 48 5.06 -14.04 -3.41
N SER A 49 4.03 -14.50 -4.15
CA SER A 49 4.18 -15.02 -5.50
C SER A 49 4.54 -13.93 -6.52
N LEU A 50 3.98 -12.73 -6.37
CA LEU A 50 4.30 -11.57 -7.21
C LEU A 50 5.75 -11.13 -6.96
N ARG A 51 6.15 -11.03 -5.69
CA ARG A 51 7.53 -10.69 -5.34
C ARG A 51 8.52 -11.72 -5.91
N ALA A 52 8.20 -13.02 -5.80
CA ALA A 52 9.03 -14.08 -6.36
C ALA A 52 9.21 -13.95 -7.88
N LYS A 53 8.15 -13.58 -8.62
CA LYS A 53 8.21 -13.32 -10.07
C LYS A 53 9.07 -12.10 -10.41
N ILE A 54 8.92 -11.00 -9.67
CA ILE A 54 9.71 -9.78 -9.88
C ILE A 54 11.20 -10.05 -9.65
N LEU A 55 11.57 -10.86 -8.65
CA LEU A 55 12.97 -11.19 -8.37
C LEU A 55 13.65 -12.05 -9.46
N GLN A 56 12.88 -12.66 -10.38
CA GLN A 56 13.47 -13.35 -11.54
C GLN A 56 13.91 -12.37 -12.63
N ILE A 57 13.38 -11.15 -12.64
CA ILE A 57 13.75 -10.10 -13.58
C ILE A 57 15.12 -9.54 -13.16
N PRO A 58 16.06 -9.29 -14.09
CA PRO A 58 17.33 -8.65 -13.78
C PRO A 58 17.17 -7.38 -12.94
N GLY A 59 17.93 -7.27 -11.85
CA GLY A 59 17.77 -6.28 -10.80
C GLY A 59 19.08 -6.01 -10.05
N VAL A 60 18.95 -5.51 -8.81
CA VAL A 60 20.09 -5.23 -7.94
C VAL A 60 20.99 -6.47 -7.81
N GLY A 61 22.29 -6.32 -8.09
CA GLY A 61 23.27 -7.40 -8.05
C GLY A 61 23.43 -8.21 -9.35
N LYS A 62 22.64 -7.93 -10.40
CA LYS A 62 22.78 -8.55 -11.73
C LYS A 62 23.12 -7.57 -12.86
N GLY A 63 23.45 -6.32 -12.52
CA GLY A 63 23.67 -5.22 -13.47
C GLY A 63 22.55 -4.18 -13.41
N GLN A 64 22.64 -3.15 -14.25
CA GLN A 64 21.56 -2.16 -14.36
C GLN A 64 20.42 -2.74 -15.21
N PRO A 65 19.18 -2.78 -14.71
CA PRO A 65 18.04 -3.24 -15.49
C PRO A 65 17.81 -2.35 -16.72
N THR A 66 17.30 -2.95 -17.79
CA THR A 66 16.90 -2.23 -19.01
C THR A 66 15.45 -1.77 -18.93
N ASP A 67 15.03 -0.90 -19.84
CA ASP A 67 13.63 -0.50 -19.98
C ASP A 67 12.71 -1.72 -20.16
N ALA A 68 13.16 -2.73 -20.91
CA ALA A 68 12.40 -3.97 -21.13
C ALA A 68 12.24 -4.78 -19.83
N ASP A 69 13.21 -4.74 -18.93
CA ASP A 69 13.10 -5.38 -17.62
C ASP A 69 12.08 -4.65 -16.75
N PHE A 70 12.08 -3.32 -16.75
CA PHE A 70 11.09 -2.53 -16.03
C PHE A 70 9.67 -2.66 -16.61
N GLN A 71 9.52 -2.80 -17.93
CA GLN A 71 8.22 -3.08 -18.55
C GLN A 71 7.64 -4.42 -18.06
N LYS A 72 8.46 -5.48 -17.96
CA LYS A 72 8.00 -6.76 -17.38
C LYS A 72 7.53 -6.60 -15.94
N VAL A 73 8.22 -5.80 -15.12
CA VAL A 73 7.77 -5.50 -13.75
C VAL A 73 6.44 -4.72 -13.79
N GLY A 74 6.33 -3.74 -14.68
CA GLY A 74 5.09 -2.98 -14.89
C GLY A 74 3.90 -3.86 -15.23
N GLU A 75 4.07 -4.79 -16.18
CA GLU A 75 3.05 -5.76 -16.58
C GLU A 75 2.59 -6.65 -15.41
N LEU A 76 3.52 -7.14 -14.59
CA LEU A 76 3.20 -7.93 -13.41
C LEU A 76 2.39 -7.13 -12.37
N CYS A 77 2.55 -5.81 -12.34
CA CYS A 77 1.84 -4.92 -11.41
C CYS A 77 0.49 -4.41 -11.96
N LEU A 78 0.10 -4.75 -13.20
CA LEU A 78 -1.12 -4.23 -13.83
C LEU A 78 -2.42 -4.84 -13.29
N GLU A 79 -2.37 -5.95 -12.56
CA GLU A 79 -3.59 -6.69 -12.17
C GLU A 79 -4.57 -5.83 -11.36
N ALA A 80 -4.06 -4.97 -10.47
CA ALA A 80 -4.89 -4.02 -9.75
C ALA A 80 -5.54 -2.98 -10.69
N THR A 81 -4.84 -2.53 -11.72
CA THR A 81 -5.42 -1.63 -12.73
C THR A 81 -6.50 -2.34 -13.54
N LYS A 82 -6.23 -3.54 -14.05
CA LYS A 82 -7.19 -4.33 -14.84
C LYS A 82 -8.47 -4.67 -14.05
N ALA A 83 -8.37 -4.82 -12.74
CA ALA A 83 -9.53 -5.05 -11.88
C ALA A 83 -10.45 -3.82 -11.73
N ASN A 84 -9.94 -2.61 -11.97
CA ASN A 84 -10.65 -1.35 -11.69
C ASN A 84 -10.90 -0.50 -12.95
N VAL A 85 -10.19 -0.74 -14.04
CA VAL A 85 -10.16 0.09 -15.25
C VAL A 85 -10.27 -0.80 -16.47
N LYS A 86 -11.11 -0.42 -17.43
CA LYS A 86 -11.23 -1.11 -18.72
C LYS A 86 -10.06 -0.75 -19.63
N GLU A 87 -9.72 -1.66 -20.52
CA GLU A 87 -8.71 -1.39 -21.55
C GLU A 87 -9.15 -0.17 -22.40
N GLY A 88 -8.24 0.78 -22.58
CA GLY A 88 -8.49 2.02 -23.32
C GLY A 88 -9.40 3.04 -22.63
N GLU A 89 -9.78 2.85 -21.37
CA GLU A 89 -10.73 3.75 -20.65
C GLU A 89 -10.26 5.21 -20.59
N PHE A 90 -8.95 5.45 -20.64
CA PHE A 90 -8.34 6.77 -20.59
C PHE A 90 -7.82 7.26 -21.94
N ALA A 91 -8.30 6.70 -23.05
CA ALA A 91 -7.96 7.18 -24.39
C ALA A 91 -8.23 8.69 -24.54
N GLY A 92 -7.19 9.44 -24.92
CA GLY A 92 -7.26 10.90 -25.08
C GLY A 92 -6.95 11.71 -23.81
N VAL A 93 -6.72 11.05 -22.67
CA VAL A 93 -6.24 11.70 -21.45
C VAL A 93 -4.71 11.81 -21.50
N GLU A 94 -4.18 13.00 -21.21
CA GLU A 94 -2.75 13.23 -21.01
C GLU A 94 -2.46 13.57 -19.54
N LEU A 95 -1.57 12.79 -18.92
CA LEU A 95 -1.08 12.99 -17.56
C LEU A 95 0.35 13.54 -17.62
N THR A 96 0.56 14.76 -17.12
CA THR A 96 1.90 15.34 -17.02
C THR A 96 2.43 15.18 -15.60
N PHE A 97 3.53 14.44 -15.44
CA PHE A 97 4.18 14.24 -14.16
C PHE A 97 5.44 15.10 -14.07
N MET A 98 5.46 16.05 -13.14
CA MET A 98 6.69 16.74 -12.77
C MET A 98 7.46 15.93 -11.73
N GLY A 99 8.48 15.20 -12.19
CA GLY A 99 9.37 14.43 -11.34
C GLY A 99 10.75 15.09 -11.17
N LEU A 100 11.28 15.10 -9.94
CA LEU A 100 12.70 15.36 -9.71
C LEU A 100 13.51 14.16 -10.23
N ASN A 101 14.39 14.39 -11.20
CA ASN A 101 15.23 13.32 -11.77
C ASN A 101 16.47 13.03 -10.91
N ASN A 102 16.26 12.65 -9.66
CA ASN A 102 17.38 12.31 -8.79
C ASN A 102 18.00 10.97 -9.23
N GLN A 103 19.33 10.95 -9.39
CA GLN A 103 20.09 9.76 -9.82
C GLN A 103 19.64 9.15 -11.16
N ASN A 104 19.05 9.95 -12.05
CA ASN A 104 18.52 9.50 -13.35
C ASN A 104 17.37 8.46 -13.28
N LEU A 105 16.84 8.17 -12.09
CA LEU A 105 15.79 7.17 -11.89
C LEU A 105 14.51 7.52 -12.65
N HIS A 106 14.23 8.81 -12.83
CA HIS A 106 13.04 9.23 -13.55
C HIS A 106 13.06 8.76 -15.02
N ASN A 107 14.22 8.85 -15.65
CA ASN A 107 14.38 8.44 -17.03
C ASN A 107 14.48 6.93 -17.19
N VAL A 108 15.14 6.26 -16.25
CA VAL A 108 15.53 4.85 -16.39
C VAL A 108 14.49 3.89 -15.78
N LEU A 109 13.79 4.30 -14.72
CA LEU A 109 12.81 3.46 -14.03
C LEU A 109 11.38 3.77 -14.46
N PHE A 110 10.90 5.00 -14.20
CA PHE A 110 9.46 5.29 -14.29
C PHE A 110 8.91 5.21 -15.71
N ARG A 111 9.67 5.68 -16.70
CA ARG A 111 9.27 5.62 -18.11
C ARG A 111 9.10 4.18 -18.61
N GLY A 112 10.06 3.30 -18.31
CA GLY A 112 9.97 1.88 -18.65
C GLY A 112 8.85 1.18 -17.87
N PHE A 113 8.75 1.45 -16.57
CA PHE A 113 7.77 0.80 -15.69
C PHE A 113 6.31 1.14 -16.03
N LEU A 114 6.02 2.37 -16.47
CA LEU A 114 4.64 2.82 -16.74
C LEU A 114 4.19 2.60 -18.19
N LYS A 115 5.10 2.23 -19.08
CA LYS A 115 4.78 1.91 -20.48
C LYS A 115 3.63 0.89 -20.65
N PRO A 116 3.59 -0.21 -19.89
CA PRO A 116 2.47 -1.17 -19.95
C PRO A 116 1.14 -0.57 -19.48
N TRP A 117 1.18 0.35 -18.51
CA TRP A 117 -0.01 1.03 -18.01
C TRP A 117 -0.58 2.01 -19.05
N GLU A 118 0.28 2.79 -19.70
CA GLU A 118 -0.10 3.64 -20.84
C GLU A 118 -0.74 2.81 -21.96
N ALA A 119 -0.09 1.68 -22.31
CA ALA A 119 -0.59 0.78 -23.34
C ALA A 119 -1.96 0.19 -22.99
N TYR A 120 -2.15 -0.26 -21.75
CA TYR A 120 -3.41 -0.86 -21.32
C TYR A 120 -4.54 0.17 -21.19
N THR A 121 -4.27 1.32 -20.59
CA THR A 121 -5.32 2.31 -20.29
C THR A 121 -5.60 3.25 -21.46
N GLY A 122 -4.71 3.37 -22.43
CA GLY A 122 -4.80 4.32 -23.54
C GLY A 122 -4.46 5.77 -23.16
N ALA A 123 -4.09 6.04 -21.91
CA ALA A 123 -3.60 7.34 -21.49
C ALA A 123 -2.20 7.62 -22.06
N LYS A 124 -1.90 8.90 -22.24
CA LYS A 124 -0.56 9.38 -22.57
C LYS A 124 0.09 9.98 -21.32
N ILE A 125 1.32 9.59 -21.03
CA ILE A 125 2.11 10.20 -19.97
C ILE A 125 3.18 11.12 -20.57
N SER A 126 3.19 12.38 -20.12
CA SER A 126 4.27 13.33 -20.34
C SER A 126 4.99 13.66 -19.04
N TRP A 127 6.23 14.14 -19.18
CA TRP A 127 7.17 14.31 -18.10
C TRP A 127 7.90 15.64 -18.23
#